data_AF-A9A9Z0-F1
#
_entry.id   AF-A9A9Z0-F1
#
_cell.length_a   1.000
_cell.length_b   1.000
_cell.length_c   1.000
_cell.angle_alpha   90.00
_cell.angle_beta   90.00
_cell.angle_gamma   90.00
#
_symmetry.space_group_name_H-M   'P 1'
#
loop_
_entity.id
_entity.type
_entity.pdbx_description
1 polymer ?
#
loop_
_entity_poly.entity_id
_entity_poly.type
_entity_poly.pdbx_seq_one_letter_code
_entity_poly.pdbx_strand_id
1 'polypeptide(L)'
;MKKIMSTNPKTPELIQKLKEESFKNSAPIWKDVAKKLAKPARKKVEVNVSKISRYASEGDVILIPGKVLGAGSLKINVTVAAFSFSETAKSAIEAVGGKCLTIEELIAENPKGSKVTIMA
;
A
#
# COMPACT_ATOMS: atom_id res chain seq x y z
N MET A 1 15.66 -18.62 6.14
CA MET A 1 14.44 -17.82 5.87
C MET A 1 14.10 -17.01 7.14
N LYS A 2 13.85 -15.69 7.05
CA LYS A 2 13.45 -14.90 8.23
C LYS A 2 12.06 -15.36 8.68
N LYS A 3 11.93 -15.89 9.90
CA LYS A 3 10.66 -16.38 10.46
C LYS A 3 9.73 -15.18 10.66
N ILE A 4 8.66 -15.10 9.86
CA ILE A 4 7.64 -14.05 10.00
C ILE A 4 6.77 -14.45 11.19
N MET A 5 7.11 -13.96 12.38
CA MET A 5 6.25 -14.12 13.57
C MET A 5 5.13 -13.08 13.51
N SER A 6 4.14 -13.32 12.66
CA SER A 6 2.89 -12.58 12.68
C SER A 6 1.84 -13.46 13.34
N THR A 7 1.24 -12.99 14.43
CA THR A 7 0.14 -13.70 15.13
C THR A 7 -1.08 -13.89 14.22
N ASN A 8 -1.20 -13.10 13.15
CA ASN A 8 -2.30 -13.17 12.19
C ASN A 8 -1.89 -13.95 10.92
N PRO A 9 -2.56 -15.07 10.59
CA PRO A 9 -2.23 -15.93 9.44
C PRO A 9 -2.43 -15.23 8.08
N LYS A 10 -3.26 -14.19 8.00
CA LYS A 10 -3.52 -13.46 6.74
C LYS A 10 -2.30 -12.68 6.22
N THR A 11 -1.40 -12.27 7.12
CA THR A 11 -0.21 -11.47 6.74
C THR A 11 0.84 -12.28 5.96
N PRO A 12 1.26 -13.47 6.43
CA PRO A 12 2.22 -14.29 5.68
C PRO A 12 1.66 -14.78 4.34
N GLU A 13 0.36 -15.10 4.26
CA GLU A 13 -0.30 -15.49 2.99
C GLU A 13 -0.22 -14.36 1.95
N LEU A 14 -0.55 -13.13 2.35
CA LEU A 14 -0.49 -11.96 1.46
C LEU A 14 0.94 -11.67 0.99
N ILE A 15 1.93 -11.85 1.88
CA ILE A 15 3.36 -11.74 1.53
C ILE A 15 3.77 -12.83 0.53
N GLN A 16 3.24 -14.05 0.65
CA GLN A 16 3.53 -15.14 -0.25
C GLN A 16 2.93 -14.90 -1.64
N LYS A 17 1.64 -14.51 -1.71
CA LYS A 17 0.98 -14.09 -2.96
C LYS A 17 1.78 -12.98 -3.68
N LEU A 18 2.14 -11.92 -2.96
CA LEU A 18 2.96 -10.83 -3.49
C LEU A 18 4.29 -11.29 -4.09
N LYS A 19 4.95 -12.29 -3.49
CA LYS A 19 6.20 -12.85 -4.01
C LYS A 19 5.96 -13.69 -5.27
N GLU A 20 4.90 -14.48 -5.28
CA GLU A 20 4.52 -15.29 -6.44
C GLU A 20 4.16 -14.40 -7.63
N GLU A 21 3.38 -13.35 -7.42
CA GLU A 21 3.05 -12.37 -8.46
C GLU A 21 4.30 -11.64 -8.97
N SER A 22 5.19 -11.25 -8.05
CA SER A 22 6.47 -10.63 -8.41
C SER A 22 7.30 -11.52 -9.32
N PHE A 23 7.33 -12.82 -9.05
CA PHE A 23 8.05 -13.80 -9.86
C PHE A 23 7.36 -14.03 -11.21
N LYS A 24 6.04 -14.23 -11.21
CA LYS A 24 5.25 -14.46 -12.44
C LYS A 24 5.35 -13.29 -13.40
N ASN A 25 5.33 -12.06 -12.88
CA ASN A 25 5.25 -10.86 -13.70
C ASN A 25 6.56 -10.05 -13.76
N SER A 26 7.64 -10.59 -13.20
CA SER A 26 8.97 -9.94 -13.13
C SER A 26 8.93 -8.49 -12.64
N ALA A 27 8.03 -8.20 -11.69
CA ALA A 27 7.82 -6.87 -11.15
C ALA A 27 8.57 -6.73 -9.80
N PRO A 28 9.75 -6.07 -9.76
CA PRO A 28 10.56 -5.96 -8.54
C PRO A 28 9.86 -5.16 -7.42
N ILE A 29 8.89 -4.31 -7.79
CA ILE A 29 8.07 -3.50 -6.88
C ILE A 29 7.39 -4.38 -5.82
N TRP A 30 6.76 -5.49 -6.24
CA TRP A 30 6.05 -6.38 -5.33
C TRP A 30 6.98 -7.10 -4.35
N LYS A 31 8.20 -7.44 -4.79
CA LYS A 31 9.23 -8.02 -3.93
C LYS A 31 9.63 -7.05 -2.81
N ASP A 32 9.75 -5.77 -3.12
CA ASP A 32 10.12 -4.75 -2.12
C ASP A 32 8.96 -4.41 -1.18
N VAL A 33 7.73 -4.41 -1.67
CA VAL A 33 6.52 -4.30 -0.84
C VAL A 33 6.42 -5.48 0.13
N ALA A 34 6.62 -6.70 -0.36
CA ALA A 34 6.64 -7.91 0.46
C ALA A 34 7.72 -7.87 1.55
N LYS A 35 8.94 -7.40 1.22
CA LYS A 35 10.01 -7.20 2.20
C LYS A 35 9.65 -6.16 3.27
N LYS A 36 8.98 -5.06 2.88
CA LYS A 36 8.53 -4.01 3.81
C LYS A 36 7.41 -4.52 4.73
N LEU A 37 6.46 -5.29 4.19
CA LEU A 37 5.39 -5.94 4.98
C LEU A 37 5.92 -7.02 5.92
N ALA A 38 7.00 -7.71 5.55
CA ALA A 38 7.68 -8.70 6.39
C ALA A 38 8.44 -8.10 7.59
N LYS A 39 8.48 -6.76 7.72
CA LYS A 39 9.07 -6.11 8.91
C LYS A 39 8.19 -6.33 10.16
N PRO A 40 8.78 -6.37 11.36
CA PRO A 40 8.03 -6.41 12.62
C PRO A 40 7.04 -5.27 12.73
N ALA A 41 5.93 -5.46 13.46
CA ALA A 41 4.86 -4.46 13.61
C ALA A 41 5.38 -3.06 13.99
N ARG A 42 6.32 -2.98 14.94
CA ARG A 42 6.98 -1.72 15.37
C ARG A 42 7.80 -0.99 14.31
N LYS A 43 8.12 -1.65 13.19
CA LYS A 43 8.84 -1.08 12.04
C LYS A 43 7.97 -1.05 10.77
N LYS A 44 6.67 -1.34 10.91
CA LYS A 44 5.74 -1.17 9.79
C LYS A 44 5.58 0.31 9.51
N VAL A 45 5.34 0.58 8.24
CA VAL A 45 5.18 1.92 7.71
C VAL A 45 3.81 2.46 8.12
N GLU A 46 3.78 3.70 8.56
CA GLU A 46 2.56 4.46 8.79
C GLU A 46 2.65 5.77 8.00
N VAL A 47 1.64 6.04 7.19
CA VAL A 47 1.63 7.22 6.31
C VAL A 47 0.36 8.02 6.57
N ASN A 48 0.54 9.32 6.78
CA ASN A 48 -0.57 10.25 6.89
C ASN A 48 -1.02 10.74 5.50
N VAL A 49 -2.31 10.99 5.35
CA VAL A 49 -2.89 11.64 4.15
C VAL A 49 -2.23 12.99 3.81
N SER A 50 -1.80 13.76 4.82
CA SER A 50 -1.01 14.98 4.59
C SER A 50 0.33 14.73 3.91
N LYS A 51 1.00 13.61 4.20
CA LYS A 51 2.25 13.22 3.51
C LYS A 51 1.94 12.88 2.05
N ILE A 52 0.85 12.16 1.81
CA ILE A 52 0.39 11.80 0.46
C ILE A 52 0.14 13.07 -0.36
N SER A 53 -0.62 14.03 0.18
CA SER A 53 -0.94 15.29 -0.52
C SER A 53 0.27 16.13 -0.91
N ARG A 54 1.43 15.96 -0.24
CA ARG A 54 2.65 16.73 -0.51
C ARG A 54 3.49 16.16 -1.65
N TYR A 55 3.43 14.85 -1.86
CA TYR A 55 4.31 14.13 -2.78
C TYR A 55 3.58 13.50 -3.96
N ALA A 56 2.26 13.40 -3.88
CA ALA A 56 1.44 12.83 -4.94
C ALA A 56 0.99 13.88 -5.94
N SER A 57 0.97 13.50 -7.21
CA SER A 57 0.35 14.27 -8.28
C SER A 57 -1.03 13.70 -8.60
N GLU A 58 -1.85 14.49 -9.29
CA GLU A 58 -3.18 14.07 -9.70
C GLU A 58 -3.12 12.88 -10.66
N GLY A 59 -3.88 11.82 -10.35
CA GLY A 59 -3.88 10.58 -11.13
C GLY A 59 -2.75 9.60 -10.79
N ASP A 60 -1.88 9.91 -9.82
CA ASP A 60 -0.85 8.96 -9.37
C ASP A 60 -1.45 7.77 -8.60
N VAL A 61 -0.78 6.62 -8.75
CA VAL A 61 -1.09 5.39 -8.01
C VAL A 61 -0.03 5.18 -6.94
N ILE A 62 -0.44 5.27 -5.68
CA ILE A 62 0.45 5.23 -4.51
C ILE A 62 0.27 3.93 -3.77
N LEU A 63 1.36 3.20 -3.56
CA LEU A 63 1.35 1.94 -2.83
C LEU A 63 2.02 2.10 -1.47
N ILE A 64 1.27 1.85 -0.41
CA ILE A 64 1.72 1.98 0.98
C ILE A 64 1.78 0.58 1.60
N PRO A 65 2.98 0.04 1.88
CA PRO A 65 3.18 -1.29 2.47
C PRO A 65 2.95 -1.25 4.00
N GLY A 66 1.82 -0.69 4.43
CA GLY A 66 1.54 -0.36 5.82
C GLY A 66 0.15 0.24 6.02
N LYS A 67 0.00 1.00 7.11
CA LYS A 67 -1.28 1.62 7.50
C LYS A 67 -1.33 3.08 7.04
N VAL A 68 -2.48 3.49 6.52
CA VAL A 68 -2.78 4.89 6.20
C VAL A 68 -3.63 5.50 7.30
N LEU A 69 -3.20 6.68 7.78
CA LEU A 69 -3.83 7.42 8.86
C LEU A 69 -4.43 8.73 8.32
N GLY A 70 -5.58 9.11 8.86
CA GLY A 70 -6.37 10.27 8.43
C GLY A 70 -5.95 11.59 9.07
N ALA A 71 -4.64 11.82 9.23
CA ALA A 71 -4.15 13.08 9.80
C ALA A 71 -3.81 14.10 8.70
N GLY A 72 -4.63 15.14 8.61
CA GLY A 72 -4.50 16.27 7.69
C GLY A 72 -5.47 16.23 6.50
N SER A 73 -5.31 17.17 5.57
CA SER A 73 -6.19 17.30 4.41
C SER A 73 -5.53 16.77 3.14
N LEU A 74 -6.28 16.00 2.37
CA LEU A 74 -5.95 15.66 0.99
C LEU A 74 -6.69 16.66 0.08
N LYS A 75 -6.03 17.21 -0.94
CA LYS A 75 -6.64 18.16 -1.90
C LYS A 75 -6.59 17.67 -3.35
N ILE A 76 -5.98 16.53 -3.59
CA ILE A 76 -5.65 16.02 -4.92
C ILE A 76 -6.29 14.64 -5.07
N ASN A 77 -6.85 14.37 -6.24
CA ASN A 77 -7.41 13.07 -6.60
C ASN A 77 -6.28 12.07 -6.86
N VAL A 78 -6.16 11.09 -5.97
CA VAL A 78 -5.11 10.07 -6.02
C VAL A 78 -5.70 8.69 -5.80
N THR A 79 -5.08 7.67 -6.40
CA THR A 79 -5.41 6.28 -6.14
C THR A 79 -4.43 5.74 -5.11
N VAL A 80 -4.92 5.37 -3.93
CA VAL A 80 -4.07 4.88 -2.83
C VAL A 80 -4.37 3.41 -2.61
N ALA A 81 -3.34 2.59 -2.75
CA ALA A 81 -3.36 1.18 -2.39
C ALA A 81 -2.60 0.95 -1.08
N ALA A 82 -3.22 0.34 -0.08
CA ALA A 82 -2.54 0.07 1.19
C ALA A 82 -2.95 -1.26 1.83
N PHE A 83 -2.17 -1.70 2.82
CA PHE A 83 -2.49 -2.89 3.60
C PHE A 83 -3.70 -2.65 4.51
N SER A 84 -3.81 -1.45 5.08
CA SER A 84 -4.95 -1.06 5.92
C SER A 84 -5.14 0.45 5.90
N PHE A 85 -6.40 0.88 5.99
CA PHE A 85 -6.77 2.28 6.12
C PHE A 85 -7.49 2.51 7.45
N SER A 86 -7.24 3.65 8.07
CA SER A 86 -8.13 4.17 9.11
C SER A 86 -9.43 4.65 8.48
N GLU A 87 -10.54 4.58 9.21
CA GLU A 87 -11.85 5.11 8.77
C GLU A 87 -11.74 6.58 8.36
N THR A 88 -11.07 7.38 9.20
CA THR A 88 -10.78 8.79 8.90
C THR A 88 -9.99 8.98 7.60
N ALA A 89 -9.06 8.07 7.28
CA ALA A 89 -8.28 8.13 6.06
C ALA A 89 -9.13 7.81 4.83
N LYS A 90 -10.02 6.79 4.92
CA LYS A 90 -10.94 6.46 3.84
C LYS A 90 -11.85 7.63 3.52
N SER A 91 -12.50 8.20 4.53
CA SER A 91 -13.37 9.36 4.34
C SER A 91 -12.62 10.56 3.75
N ALA A 92 -11.39 10.82 4.19
CA ALA A 92 -10.57 11.91 3.64
C ALA A 92 -10.18 11.69 2.17
N ILE A 93 -9.98 10.44 1.73
CA ILE A 93 -9.65 10.12 0.33
C ILE A 93 -10.91 10.17 -0.55
N GLU A 94 -12.00 9.58 -0.08
CA GLU A 94 -13.29 9.57 -0.77
C GLU A 94 -13.89 10.98 -0.90
N ALA A 95 -13.70 11.86 0.10
CA ALA A 95 -14.16 13.25 0.07
C ALA A 95 -13.56 14.07 -1.09
N VAL A 96 -12.38 13.67 -1.58
CA VAL A 96 -11.69 14.33 -2.70
C VAL A 96 -11.97 13.59 -4.01
N GLY A 97 -12.73 12.49 -4.00
CA GLY A 97 -12.93 11.63 -5.16
C GLY A 97 -11.71 10.78 -5.52
N GLY A 98 -10.83 10.53 -4.54
CA GLY A 98 -9.75 9.55 -4.66
C GLY A 98 -10.27 8.12 -4.52
N LYS A 99 -9.48 7.15 -5.00
CA LYS A 99 -9.81 5.72 -4.90
C LYS A 99 -8.96 5.05 -3.81
N CYS A 100 -9.61 4.36 -2.88
CA CYS A 100 -8.95 3.49 -1.92
C CYS A 100 -8.96 2.05 -2.45
N LEU A 101 -7.80 1.49 -2.72
CA LEU A 101 -7.64 0.09 -3.12
C LEU A 101 -6.88 -0.70 -2.06
N THR A 102 -7.15 -1.99 -1.99
CA THR A 102 -6.31 -2.93 -1.28
C THR A 102 -5.12 -3.35 -2.14
N ILE A 103 -4.08 -3.89 -1.51
CA ILE A 103 -2.93 -4.43 -2.24
C ILE A 103 -3.37 -5.57 -3.18
N GLU A 104 -4.34 -6.39 -2.78
CA GLU A 104 -4.86 -7.49 -3.62
C GLU A 104 -5.58 -6.98 -4.87
N GLU A 105 -6.41 -5.93 -4.74
CA GLU A 105 -7.07 -5.29 -5.89
C GLU A 105 -6.06 -4.63 -6.83
N LEU A 106 -5.04 -3.94 -6.29
CA LEU A 106 -4.02 -3.31 -7.13
C LEU A 106 -3.25 -4.35 -7.94
N ILE A 107 -2.98 -5.52 -7.35
CA ILE A 107 -2.33 -6.63 -8.04
C ILE A 107 -3.22 -7.14 -9.19
N ALA A 108 -4.53 -7.28 -8.95
CA ALA A 108 -5.48 -7.72 -9.95
C ALA A 108 -5.61 -6.72 -11.12
N GLU A 109 -5.66 -5.41 -10.82
CA GLU A 109 -5.77 -4.36 -11.83
C GLU A 109 -4.44 -4.12 -12.59
N ASN A 110 -3.31 -4.13 -11.89
CA ASN A 110 -2.02 -3.81 -12.47
C ASN A 110 -0.93 -4.77 -11.96
N PRO A 111 -0.90 -6.00 -12.46
CA PRO A 111 0.02 -7.01 -11.96
C PRO A 111 1.49 -6.64 -12.25
N LYS A 112 1.77 -5.72 -13.19
CA LYS A 112 3.13 -5.27 -13.54
C LYS A 112 3.63 -4.14 -12.64
N GLY A 113 2.74 -3.46 -11.90
CA GLY A 113 3.10 -2.32 -11.06
C GLY A 113 3.62 -1.11 -11.84
N SER A 114 3.27 -0.99 -13.13
CA SER A 114 3.71 0.14 -13.97
C SER A 114 3.12 1.45 -13.45
N LYS A 115 3.95 2.49 -13.29
CA LYS A 115 3.59 3.82 -12.74
C LYS A 115 3.09 3.82 -11.28
N VAL A 116 3.53 2.85 -10.48
CA VAL A 116 3.20 2.82 -9.04
C VAL A 116 4.33 3.45 -8.21
N THR A 117 3.98 4.44 -7.39
CA THR A 117 4.90 5.10 -6.48
C THR A 117 4.81 4.44 -5.10
N ILE A 118 5.90 3.82 -4.63
CA ILE A 118 5.93 3.22 -3.30
C ILE A 118 6.20 4.31 -2.27
N MET A 119 5.28 4.48 -1.33
CA MET A 119 5.41 5.46 -0.26
C MET A 119 5.56 4.75 1.08
N ALA A 120 6.69 5.00 1.76
CA ALA A 120 7.08 4.36 3.01
C ALA A 120 7.67 5.32 4.04
#